data_AF-A0A2T2Y968-F1
#
_entry.id   AF-A0A2T2Y968-F1
#
_cell.length_a   1.000
_cell.length_b   1.000
_cell.length_c   1.000
_cell.angle_alpha   90.00
_cell.angle_beta   90.00
_cell.angle_gamma   90.00
#
_symmetry.space_group_name_H-M   'P 1'
#
loop_
_entity.id
_entity.type
_entity.pdbx_description
1 polymer ?
#
loop_
_entity_poly.entity_id
_entity_poly.type
_entity_poly.pdbx_seq_one_letter_code
_entity_poly.pdbx_strand_id
1 'polypeptide(L)'
;MDSNRKSWSGGLYAWDEERFRKMVAELDPLGKIKIYEDQFYIPTLQPIENDTRQRNRMAEFLGKEDGWHIQIDSDEYFIDFESFVSFLRKFKSDKKVNIRCPLINLYKFLPNGILWIKPKTFKEIEFANIATNYPNYESARINGYFNVQANFPILHQSWARSEQEIWGKLNSWGHSNEFEVAKYFKLWRDANSQNYKTYKNIHYLRAEAWPALEIQVKATTIQEALHLKTSDFPLPITSWDLKKSNSIWLSRFKKALSLITATK
;
A
#
# COMPACT_ATOMS: atom_id res chain seq x y z
N MET A 1 14.40 4.86 -9.85
CA MET A 1 14.58 3.62 -10.62
C MET A 1 15.97 3.07 -10.37
N ASP A 2 16.12 1.76 -10.20
CA ASP A 2 17.46 1.18 -10.01
C ASP A 2 18.26 1.24 -11.31
N SER A 3 19.45 1.82 -11.27
CA SER A 3 20.33 2.02 -12.43
C SER A 3 20.77 0.70 -13.08
N ASN A 4 20.80 -0.39 -12.31
CA ASN A 4 21.13 -1.73 -12.81
C ASN A 4 19.88 -2.58 -13.11
N ARG A 5 18.69 -1.97 -13.07
CA ARG A 5 17.39 -2.63 -13.30
C ARG A 5 17.17 -3.83 -12.38
N LYS A 6 17.58 -3.70 -11.12
CA LYS A 6 17.36 -4.71 -10.09
C LYS A 6 16.18 -4.32 -9.20
N SER A 7 15.34 -5.29 -8.89
CA SER A 7 14.35 -5.21 -7.82
C SER A 7 15.03 -5.12 -6.45
N TRP A 8 14.27 -4.86 -5.39
CA TRP A 8 14.79 -4.78 -4.03
C TRP A 8 15.41 -6.09 -3.51
N SER A 9 15.07 -7.22 -4.12
CA SER A 9 15.64 -8.55 -3.87
C SER A 9 16.79 -8.93 -4.82
N GLY A 10 17.14 -8.05 -5.77
CA GLY A 10 18.26 -8.25 -6.69
C GLY A 10 17.89 -8.92 -8.01
N GLY A 11 16.65 -9.38 -8.17
CA GLY A 11 16.14 -9.92 -9.44
C GLY A 11 16.12 -8.84 -10.52
N LEU A 12 16.63 -9.17 -11.70
CA LEU A 12 16.60 -8.28 -12.87
C LEU A 12 15.17 -8.12 -13.37
N TYR A 13 14.81 -6.91 -13.80
CA TYR A 13 13.57 -6.66 -14.53
C TYR A 13 13.88 -5.99 -15.86
N ALA A 14 13.11 -6.37 -16.88
CA ALA A 14 13.11 -5.70 -18.18
C ALA A 14 11.93 -4.74 -18.24
N TRP A 15 12.10 -3.65 -18.98
CA TRP A 15 11.03 -2.70 -19.26
C TRP A 15 11.38 -1.90 -20.51
N ASP A 16 10.36 -1.34 -21.15
CA ASP A 16 10.50 -0.53 -22.34
C ASP A 16 10.80 0.93 -21.97
N GLU A 17 12.10 1.24 -21.90
CA GLU A 17 12.58 2.56 -21.48
C GLU A 17 12.20 3.67 -22.47
N GLU A 18 12.23 3.39 -23.77
CA GLU A 18 11.84 4.36 -24.81
C GLU A 18 10.36 4.71 -24.66
N ARG A 19 9.49 3.69 -24.58
CA ARG A 19 8.05 3.88 -24.41
C ARG A 19 7.73 4.63 -23.13
N PHE A 20 8.42 4.32 -22.03
CA PHE A 20 8.22 5.07 -20.79
C PHE A 20 8.63 6.54 -20.91
N ARG A 21 9.81 6.82 -21.45
CA ARG A 21 10.29 8.21 -21.57
C ARG A 21 9.36 9.01 -22.48
N LYS A 22 8.85 8.40 -23.55
CA LYS A 22 7.82 8.99 -24.41
C LYS A 22 6.54 9.30 -23.64
N MET A 23 6.01 8.32 -22.89
CA MET A 23 4.82 8.50 -22.05
C MET A 23 5.00 9.65 -21.02
N VAL A 24 6.16 9.73 -20.36
CA VAL A 24 6.44 10.81 -19.40
C VAL A 24 6.45 12.16 -20.09
N ALA A 25 7.09 12.29 -21.26
CA ALA A 25 7.12 13.53 -22.02
C ALA A 25 5.72 13.98 -22.49
N GLU A 26 4.87 13.03 -22.87
CA GLU A 26 3.48 13.30 -23.26
C GLU A 26 2.61 13.75 -22.08
N LEU A 27 2.81 13.16 -20.88
CA LEU A 27 2.05 13.49 -19.68
C LEU A 27 2.49 14.80 -19.01
N ASP A 28 3.74 15.22 -19.21
CA ASP A 28 4.33 16.36 -18.53
C ASP A 28 4.97 17.38 -19.49
N PRO A 29 4.14 18.08 -20.30
CA PRO A 29 4.63 19.11 -21.22
C PRO A 29 5.28 20.31 -20.50
N LEU A 30 5.15 20.40 -19.18
CA LEU A 30 5.71 21.47 -18.35
C LEU A 30 7.00 21.06 -17.61
N GLY A 31 7.49 19.82 -17.78
CA GLY A 31 8.75 19.36 -17.20
C GLY A 31 8.81 19.31 -15.66
N LYS A 32 7.66 19.12 -15.00
CA LYS A 32 7.52 19.00 -13.54
C LYS A 32 7.93 17.62 -13.00
N ILE A 33 7.77 16.56 -13.77
CA ILE A 33 8.17 15.20 -13.40
C ILE A 33 9.69 15.11 -13.46
N LYS A 34 10.29 14.63 -12.37
CA LYS A 34 11.72 14.34 -12.29
C LYS A 34 11.92 12.83 -12.14
N ILE A 35 12.63 12.23 -13.09
CA ILE A 35 13.01 10.82 -13.02
C ILE A 35 14.28 10.73 -12.18
N TYR A 36 14.19 10.11 -11.01
CA TYR A 36 15.34 9.84 -10.16
C TYR A 36 15.83 8.41 -10.37
N GLU A 37 17.10 8.28 -10.78
CA GLU A 37 17.78 7.02 -11.05
C GLU A 37 19.05 6.94 -10.20
N ASP A 38 19.25 5.82 -9.50
CA ASP A 38 20.39 5.60 -8.60
C ASP A 38 20.57 4.08 -8.38
N GLN A 39 21.65 3.68 -7.72
CA GLN A 39 21.81 2.34 -7.21
C GLN A 39 20.97 2.20 -5.93
N PHE A 40 19.85 1.49 -6.03
CA PHE A 40 18.94 1.23 -4.91
C PHE A 40 19.14 -0.17 -4.32
N TYR A 41 19.43 -1.16 -5.15
CA TYR A 41 19.73 -2.51 -4.68
C TYR A 41 21.16 -2.61 -4.13
N ILE A 42 21.26 -3.03 -2.87
CA ILE A 42 22.51 -3.40 -2.20
C ILE A 42 22.40 -4.87 -1.76
N PRO A 43 23.27 -5.78 -2.23
CA PRO A 43 23.18 -7.22 -1.93
C PRO A 43 23.28 -7.58 -0.44
N THR A 44 23.93 -6.74 0.36
CA THR A 44 24.10 -6.97 1.81
C THR A 44 22.89 -6.52 2.63
N LEU A 45 21.89 -5.89 2.01
CA LEU A 45 20.65 -5.44 2.65
C LEU A 45 19.51 -6.40 2.32
N GLN A 46 18.58 -6.56 3.27
CA GLN A 46 17.31 -7.24 3.03
C GLN A 46 16.43 -6.44 2.06
N PRO A 47 15.48 -7.08 1.35
CA PRO A 47 14.64 -6.38 0.39
C PRO A 47 13.87 -5.18 0.98
N ILE A 48 13.34 -5.29 2.19
CA ILE A 48 12.66 -4.18 2.88
C ILE A 48 13.61 -3.02 3.21
N GLU A 49 14.89 -3.28 3.47
CA GLU A 49 15.90 -2.26 3.73
C GLU A 49 16.26 -1.52 2.43
N ASN A 50 16.32 -2.24 1.29
CA ASN A 50 16.49 -1.63 -0.03
C ASN A 50 15.29 -0.73 -0.41
N ASP A 51 14.05 -1.16 -0.11
CA ASP A 51 12.84 -0.34 -0.26
C ASP A 51 12.95 0.95 0.57
N THR A 52 13.22 0.80 1.87
CA THR A 52 13.37 1.93 2.80
C THR A 52 14.46 2.90 2.35
N ARG A 53 15.60 2.37 1.89
CA ARG A 53 16.70 3.16 1.35
C ARG A 53 16.26 3.95 0.12
N GLN A 54 15.57 3.32 -0.84
CA GLN A 54 15.07 3.99 -2.03
C GLN A 54 14.11 5.13 -1.68
N ARG A 55 13.18 4.90 -0.74
CA ARG A 55 12.22 5.94 -0.32
C ARG A 55 12.90 7.12 0.35
N ASN A 56 13.88 6.87 1.22
CA ASN A 56 14.65 7.95 1.87
C ASN A 56 15.50 8.74 0.86
N ARG A 57 16.15 8.07 -0.09
CA ARG A 57 16.88 8.73 -1.18
C ARG A 57 15.98 9.58 -2.06
N MET A 58 14.78 9.08 -2.38
CA MET A 58 13.79 9.83 -3.14
C MET A 58 13.29 11.07 -2.37
N ALA A 59 13.10 10.94 -1.05
CA ALA A 59 12.77 12.08 -0.19
C ALA A 59 13.89 13.13 -0.14
N GLU A 60 15.16 12.71 -0.11
CA GLU A 60 16.30 13.63 -0.22
C GLU A 60 16.32 14.36 -1.55
N PHE A 61 16.11 13.63 -2.65
CA PHE A 61 16.08 14.19 -3.99
C PHE A 61 14.96 15.22 -4.21
N LEU A 62 13.77 14.96 -3.65
CA LEU A 62 12.62 15.87 -3.76
C LEU A 62 12.71 17.07 -2.80
N GLY A 63 13.65 17.05 -1.85
CA GLY A 63 13.73 18.01 -0.74
C GLY A 63 12.86 17.56 0.43
N LYS A 64 13.32 17.76 1.67
CA LYS A 64 12.59 17.35 2.89
C LYS A 64 11.79 18.48 3.53
N GLU A 65 11.89 19.68 2.96
CA GLU A 65 11.31 20.91 3.49
C GLU A 65 10.09 21.28 2.65
N ASP A 66 9.03 21.70 3.34
CA ASP A 66 7.77 22.22 2.82
C ASP A 66 6.83 21.24 2.09
N GLY A 67 5.58 21.21 2.57
CA GLY A 67 4.47 20.53 1.90
C GLY A 67 4.26 19.08 2.29
N TRP A 68 3.55 18.36 1.42
CA TRP A 68 3.18 16.96 1.62
C TRP A 68 3.94 16.06 0.65
N HIS A 69 4.64 15.08 1.19
CA HIS A 69 5.23 13.98 0.43
C HIS A 69 4.20 12.88 0.30
N ILE A 70 3.68 12.70 -0.92
CA ILE A 70 2.71 11.65 -1.25
C ILE A 70 3.47 10.49 -1.91
N GLN A 71 3.33 9.28 -1.38
CA GLN A 71 3.91 8.06 -1.91
C GLN A 71 2.78 7.12 -2.36
N ILE A 72 2.77 6.78 -3.64
CA ILE A 72 1.79 5.89 -4.27
C ILE A 72 2.58 4.83 -5.04
N ASP A 73 2.27 3.56 -4.81
CA ASP A 73 2.87 2.47 -5.57
C ASP A 73 2.08 2.29 -6.88
N SER A 74 2.69 1.75 -7.92
CA SER A 74 2.07 1.68 -9.26
C SER A 74 0.80 0.83 -9.33
N ASP A 75 0.52 0.03 -8.29
CA ASP A 75 -0.67 -0.81 -8.12
C ASP A 75 -1.67 -0.25 -7.10
N GLU A 76 -1.56 1.04 -6.74
CA GLU A 76 -2.46 1.76 -5.84
C GLU A 76 -3.24 2.85 -6.58
N TYR A 77 -4.57 2.77 -6.57
CA TYR A 77 -5.46 3.66 -7.30
C TYR A 77 -6.46 4.30 -6.35
N PHE A 78 -6.37 5.63 -6.20
CA PHE A 78 -7.35 6.38 -5.44
C PHE A 78 -8.71 6.35 -6.12
N ILE A 79 -9.78 6.07 -5.36
CA ILE A 79 -11.16 6.24 -5.85
C ILE A 79 -11.49 7.74 -6.03
N ASP A 80 -10.95 8.60 -5.16
CA ASP A 80 -11.11 10.05 -5.23
C ASP A 80 -9.83 10.76 -4.78
N PHE A 81 -8.90 10.94 -5.72
CA PHE A 81 -7.61 11.59 -5.46
C PHE A 81 -7.77 13.11 -5.26
N GLU A 82 -8.73 13.73 -5.95
CA GLU A 82 -8.97 15.17 -5.87
C GLU A 82 -9.40 15.60 -4.47
N SER A 83 -10.33 14.86 -3.87
CA SER A 83 -10.77 15.11 -2.49
C SER A 83 -9.65 14.85 -1.49
N PHE A 84 -8.80 13.85 -1.73
CA PHE A 84 -7.62 13.61 -0.89
C PHE A 84 -6.64 14.79 -0.93
N VAL A 85 -6.30 15.29 -2.11
CA VAL A 85 -5.43 16.47 -2.26
C VAL A 85 -6.06 17.72 -1.64
N SER A 86 -7.37 17.90 -1.84
CA SER A 86 -8.13 19.01 -1.22
C SER A 86 -8.10 18.93 0.30
N PHE A 87 -8.20 17.72 0.86
CA PHE A 87 -8.02 17.48 2.30
C PHE A 87 -6.62 17.86 2.75
N LEU A 88 -5.55 17.40 2.07
CA LEU A 88 -4.17 17.73 2.44
C LEU A 88 -3.88 19.23 2.43
N ARG A 89 -4.40 19.97 1.44
CA ARG A 89 -4.24 21.44 1.36
C ARG A 89 -4.87 22.17 2.54
N LYS A 90 -6.00 21.65 3.03
CA LYS A 90 -6.76 22.20 4.17
C LYS A 90 -6.23 21.71 5.52
N PHE A 91 -5.64 20.52 5.56
CA PHE A 91 -5.09 19.94 6.78
C PHE A 91 -3.84 20.69 7.21
N LYS A 92 -3.97 21.49 8.27
CA LYS A 92 -2.85 22.19 8.90
C LYS A 92 -2.41 21.42 10.14
N SER A 93 -1.12 21.14 10.23
CA SER A 93 -0.52 20.58 11.44
C SER A 93 0.86 21.13 11.64
N ASP A 94 1.10 21.71 12.81
CA ASP A 94 2.43 22.16 13.25
C ASP A 94 3.28 20.98 13.75
N LYS A 95 2.75 19.75 13.66
CA LYS A 95 3.43 18.52 14.08
C LYS A 95 3.77 17.68 12.87
N LYS A 96 4.85 16.90 13.02
CA LYS A 96 5.20 15.83 12.09
C LYS A 96 4.14 14.73 12.19
N VAL A 97 3.48 14.44 11.07
CA VAL A 97 2.37 13.49 10.99
C VAL A 97 2.41 12.73 9.68
N ASN A 98 1.77 11.57 9.69
CA ASN A 98 1.45 10.82 8.48
C ASN A 98 -0.06 10.81 8.29
N ILE A 99 -0.50 10.86 7.04
CA ILE A 99 -1.87 10.59 6.64
C ILE A 99 -1.92 9.15 6.13
N ARG A 100 -2.80 8.38 6.76
CA ARG A 100 -3.05 6.99 6.43
C ARG A 100 -4.41 6.83 5.78
N CYS A 101 -4.46 6.07 4.71
CA CYS A 101 -5.67 5.83 3.92
C CYS A 101 -6.00 4.33 3.88
N PRO A 102 -7.28 3.94 3.91
CA PRO A 102 -7.66 2.54 3.91
C PRO A 102 -7.46 1.91 2.54
N LEU A 103 -6.97 0.68 2.52
CA LEU A 103 -6.78 -0.11 1.32
C LEU A 103 -7.98 -1.02 1.08
N ILE A 104 -8.41 -1.09 -0.17
CA ILE A 104 -9.29 -2.13 -0.71
C ILE A 104 -8.37 -3.11 -1.44
N ASN A 105 -7.96 -4.16 -0.73
CA ASN A 105 -7.01 -5.14 -1.26
C ASN A 105 -7.71 -6.09 -2.23
N LEU A 106 -7.38 -5.97 -3.52
CA LEU A 106 -7.81 -6.90 -4.55
C LEU A 106 -6.93 -8.16 -4.50
N TYR A 107 -7.57 -9.32 -4.39
CA TYR A 107 -6.91 -10.59 -4.19
C TYR A 107 -6.74 -11.39 -5.49
N LYS A 108 -7.78 -11.50 -6.32
CA LYS A 108 -7.71 -12.29 -7.56
C LYS A 108 -8.80 -11.90 -8.56
N PHE A 109 -8.44 -11.77 -9.83
CA PHE A 109 -9.40 -11.67 -10.92
C PHE A 109 -9.94 -13.07 -11.27
N LEU A 110 -11.26 -13.18 -11.39
CA LEU A 110 -11.98 -14.39 -11.79
C LEU A 110 -12.86 -14.08 -13.01
N PRO A 111 -13.27 -15.09 -13.79
CA PRO A 111 -14.19 -14.87 -14.91
C PRO A 111 -15.52 -14.21 -14.55
N ASN A 112 -15.95 -14.33 -13.29
CA ASN A 112 -17.24 -13.84 -12.80
C ASN A 112 -17.12 -12.72 -11.75
N GLY A 113 -15.93 -12.17 -11.54
CA GLY A 113 -15.74 -11.08 -10.59
C GLY A 113 -14.32 -10.90 -10.09
N ILE A 114 -14.17 -10.09 -9.05
CA ILE A 114 -12.91 -9.88 -8.32
C ILE A 114 -13.08 -10.43 -6.91
N LEU A 115 -12.18 -11.32 -6.51
CA LEU A 115 -11.98 -11.61 -5.10
C LEU A 115 -11.24 -10.44 -4.44
N TRP A 116 -11.78 -9.93 -3.35
CA TRP A 116 -11.17 -8.89 -2.54
C TRP A 116 -11.23 -9.25 -1.05
N ILE A 117 -10.38 -8.62 -0.25
CA ILE A 117 -10.36 -8.83 1.20
C ILE A 117 -11.51 -8.07 1.86
N LYS A 118 -12.45 -8.78 2.48
CA LYS A 118 -13.59 -8.18 3.16
C LYS A 118 -13.31 -8.02 4.66
N PRO A 119 -12.95 -6.82 5.15
CA PRO A 119 -12.89 -6.56 6.58
C PRO A 119 -14.30 -6.55 7.19
N LYS A 120 -14.43 -7.08 8.41
CA LYS A 120 -15.66 -7.08 9.20
C LYS A 120 -15.65 -5.99 10.27
N THR A 121 -14.47 -5.61 10.73
CA THR A 121 -14.29 -4.57 11.75
C THR A 121 -13.26 -3.52 11.33
N PHE A 122 -13.32 -2.33 11.92
CA PHE A 122 -12.36 -1.25 11.67
C PHE A 122 -10.89 -1.67 11.89
N LYS A 123 -10.64 -2.60 12.82
CA LYS A 123 -9.28 -3.09 13.13
C LYS A 123 -8.69 -3.99 12.04
N GLU A 124 -9.54 -4.60 11.23
CA GLU A 124 -9.15 -5.48 10.12
C GLU A 124 -8.87 -4.70 8.83
N ILE A 125 -9.16 -3.39 8.82
CA ILE A 125 -8.86 -2.55 7.68
C ILE A 125 -7.36 -2.25 7.66
N GLU A 126 -6.72 -2.57 6.54
CA GLU A 126 -5.36 -2.13 6.32
C GLU A 126 -5.32 -0.68 5.91
N PHE A 127 -4.49 0.08 6.59
CA PHE A 127 -4.24 1.48 6.28
C PHE A 127 -2.80 1.65 5.81
N ALA A 128 -2.59 2.23 4.63
CA ALA A 128 -1.25 2.55 4.14
C ALA A 128 -0.83 3.97 4.55
N ASN A 129 0.46 4.18 4.83
CA ASN A 129 1.03 5.53 5.03
C ASN A 129 1.20 6.19 3.65
N ILE A 130 0.24 7.03 3.25
CA ILE A 130 0.24 7.61 1.89
C ILE A 130 0.92 8.97 1.84
N ALA A 131 0.70 9.82 2.84
CA ALA A 131 1.31 11.14 2.86
C ALA A 131 2.01 11.42 4.18
N THR A 132 3.05 12.24 4.15
CA THR A 132 3.71 12.77 5.35
C THR A 132 4.17 14.19 5.10
N ASN A 133 4.13 15.03 6.13
CA ASN A 133 4.76 16.35 6.10
C ASN A 133 6.22 16.31 6.61
N TYR A 134 6.75 15.11 6.88
CA TYR A 134 8.13 14.93 7.28
C TYR A 134 8.68 13.57 6.79
N PRO A 135 9.23 13.51 5.56
CA PRO A 135 9.66 12.26 4.94
C PRO A 135 10.99 11.77 5.54
N ASN A 136 10.89 10.93 6.56
CA ASN A 136 12.01 10.24 7.18
C ASN A 136 11.57 8.82 7.55
N TYR A 137 11.91 7.84 6.73
CA TYR A 137 11.34 6.50 6.82
C TYR A 137 12.26 5.52 7.55
N GLU A 138 11.68 4.71 8.43
CA GLU A 138 12.36 3.67 9.21
C GLU A 138 12.18 2.29 8.57
N SER A 139 11.04 2.05 7.91
CA SER A 139 10.74 0.81 7.18
C SER A 139 9.68 1.05 6.10
N ALA A 140 10.03 0.90 4.82
CA ALA A 140 9.20 1.27 3.68
C ALA A 140 8.59 2.68 3.85
N ARG A 141 7.27 2.79 4.01
CA ARG A 141 6.57 4.08 4.23
C ARG A 141 6.38 4.45 5.71
N ILE A 142 6.84 3.59 6.61
CA ILE A 142 6.64 3.73 8.06
C ILE A 142 7.70 4.65 8.64
N ASN A 143 7.28 5.48 9.60
CA ASN A 143 8.15 6.28 10.46
C ASN A 143 7.50 6.41 11.85
N GLY A 144 8.25 6.93 12.83
CA GLY A 144 7.79 7.11 14.21
C GLY A 144 6.78 8.24 14.46
N TYR A 145 6.30 8.95 13.43
CA TYR A 145 5.38 10.08 13.62
C TYR A 145 3.92 9.66 13.80
N PHE A 146 3.09 10.59 14.28
CA PHE A 146 1.69 10.32 14.57
C PHE A 146 0.91 10.04 13.28
N ASN A 147 0.15 8.95 13.29
CA ASN A 147 -0.67 8.55 12.15
C ASN A 147 -2.10 9.09 12.29
N VAL A 148 -2.52 9.89 11.32
CA VAL A 148 -3.88 10.39 11.16
C VAL A 148 -4.59 9.49 10.13
N GLN A 149 -5.63 8.79 10.55
CA GLN A 149 -6.47 7.99 9.66
C GLN A 149 -7.43 8.92 8.90
N ALA A 150 -7.44 8.81 7.58
CA ALA A 150 -8.32 9.57 6.69
C ALA A 150 -9.09 8.61 5.79
N ASN A 151 -10.38 8.86 5.58
CA ASN A 151 -11.25 7.98 4.80
C ASN A 151 -11.21 8.31 3.31
N PHE A 152 -10.05 8.06 2.68
CA PHE A 152 -9.87 8.14 1.24
C PHE A 152 -9.46 6.76 0.71
N PRO A 153 -10.41 5.86 0.42
CA PRO A 153 -10.09 4.49 0.06
C PRO A 153 -9.30 4.38 -1.25
N ILE A 154 -8.37 3.43 -1.26
CA ILE A 154 -7.45 3.17 -2.36
C ILE A 154 -7.65 1.72 -2.80
N LEU A 155 -7.99 1.52 -4.07
CA LEU A 155 -7.93 0.19 -4.68
C LEU A 155 -6.47 -0.21 -4.77
N HIS A 156 -6.10 -1.29 -4.10
CA HIS A 156 -4.76 -1.83 -4.15
C HIS A 156 -4.83 -3.15 -4.92
N GLN A 157 -4.24 -3.18 -6.12
CA GLN A 157 -4.10 -4.37 -6.98
C GLN A 157 -3.00 -5.30 -6.41
N SER A 158 -3.14 -5.60 -5.12
CA SER A 158 -2.20 -6.30 -4.26
C SER A 158 -1.83 -7.64 -4.88
N TRP A 159 -2.77 -8.60 -4.90
CA TRP A 159 -2.54 -9.93 -5.48
C TRP A 159 -3.37 -10.24 -6.72
N ALA A 160 -4.29 -9.35 -7.11
CA ALA A 160 -5.13 -9.52 -8.29
C ALA A 160 -4.29 -9.32 -9.57
N ARG A 161 -3.59 -10.36 -9.99
CA ARG A 161 -2.65 -10.37 -11.12
C ARG A 161 -2.71 -11.69 -11.85
N SER A 162 -2.04 -11.80 -13.00
CA SER A 162 -1.81 -13.10 -13.64
C SER A 162 -0.93 -14.01 -12.78
N GLU A 163 -0.97 -15.31 -13.06
CA GLU A 163 -0.16 -16.31 -12.35
C GLU A 163 1.35 -16.02 -12.46
N GLN A 164 1.81 -15.58 -13.63
CA GLN A 164 3.21 -15.21 -13.84
C GLN A 164 3.60 -13.97 -13.04
N GLU A 165 2.78 -12.91 -13.08
CA GLU A 165 3.06 -11.66 -12.37
C GLU A 165 3.04 -11.85 -10.85
N ILE A 166 2.12 -12.68 -10.34
CA ILE A 166 2.01 -12.89 -8.90
C ILE A 166 3.17 -13.72 -8.36
N TRP A 167 3.63 -14.71 -9.13
CA TRP A 167 4.83 -15.46 -8.83
C TRP A 167 6.05 -14.53 -8.81
N GLY A 168 6.17 -13.67 -9.83
CA GLY A 168 7.20 -12.63 -9.87
C GLY A 168 7.17 -11.70 -8.66
N LYS A 169 5.99 -11.18 -8.28
CA LYS A 169 5.82 -10.29 -7.11
C LYS A 169 6.29 -10.97 -5.82
N LEU A 170 5.79 -12.18 -5.57
CA LEU A 170 6.08 -12.93 -4.35
C LEU A 170 7.59 -13.14 -4.13
N ASN A 171 8.35 -13.31 -5.22
CA ASN A 171 9.79 -13.53 -5.18
C ASN A 171 10.63 -12.24 -5.20
N SER A 172 10.03 -11.07 -5.44
CA SER A 172 10.82 -9.84 -5.72
C SER A 172 10.59 -8.66 -4.79
N TRP A 173 9.44 -8.60 -4.11
CA TRP A 173 9.04 -7.46 -3.27
C TRP A 173 9.69 -7.43 -1.88
N GLY A 174 9.49 -6.34 -1.13
CA GLY A 174 10.17 -6.07 0.16
C GLY A 174 10.01 -7.17 1.23
N HIS A 175 8.96 -8.00 1.15
CA HIS A 175 8.65 -9.05 2.12
C HIS A 175 8.90 -10.47 1.58
N SER A 176 9.65 -10.63 0.46
CA SER A 176 9.81 -11.94 -0.21
C SER A 176 10.46 -13.03 0.66
N ASN A 177 11.22 -12.65 1.68
CA ASN A 177 11.99 -13.57 2.53
C ASN A 177 11.31 -13.89 3.87
N GLU A 178 10.08 -13.42 4.10
CA GLU A 178 9.44 -13.49 5.42
C GLU A 178 8.36 -14.59 5.53
N PHE A 179 8.09 -15.34 4.45
CA PHE A 179 7.10 -16.42 4.44
C PHE A 179 7.37 -17.46 3.33
N GLU A 180 6.69 -18.61 3.43
CA GLU A 180 6.78 -19.71 2.46
C GLU A 180 6.08 -19.36 1.12
N VAL A 181 6.82 -18.74 0.20
CA VAL A 181 6.31 -18.24 -1.10
C VAL A 181 5.52 -19.29 -1.86
N ALA A 182 6.07 -20.52 -2.02
CA ALA A 182 5.42 -21.57 -2.79
C ALA A 182 4.08 -22.03 -2.16
N LYS A 183 4.02 -22.10 -0.83
CA LYS A 183 2.81 -22.46 -0.09
C LYS A 183 1.73 -21.38 -0.25
N TYR A 184 2.12 -20.12 -0.14
CA TYR A 184 1.19 -19.00 -0.30
C TYR A 184 0.69 -18.85 -1.74
N PHE A 185 1.58 -19.03 -2.71
CA PHE A 185 1.22 -19.04 -4.13
C PHE A 185 0.19 -20.13 -4.44
N LYS A 186 0.36 -21.35 -3.89
CA LYS A 186 -0.63 -22.42 -4.04
C LYS A 186 -2.00 -22.03 -3.47
N LEU A 187 -2.02 -21.43 -2.27
CA LEU A 187 -3.25 -20.92 -1.65
C LEU A 187 -3.96 -19.89 -2.56
N TRP A 188 -3.21 -18.94 -3.11
CA TRP A 188 -3.73 -17.94 -4.04
C TRP A 188 -4.24 -18.57 -5.34
N ARG A 189 -3.48 -19.51 -5.92
CA ARG A 189 -3.81 -20.17 -7.18
C ARG A 189 -5.09 -21.01 -7.06
N ASP A 190 -5.29 -21.69 -5.94
CA ASP A 190 -6.43 -22.58 -5.74
C ASP A 190 -7.73 -21.83 -5.39
N ALA A 191 -7.64 -20.56 -4.96
CA ALA A 191 -8.81 -19.73 -4.68
C ALA A 191 -9.61 -19.41 -5.95
N ASN A 192 -10.93 -19.64 -5.90
CA ASN A 192 -11.85 -19.46 -7.01
C ASN A 192 -13.28 -19.13 -6.52
N SER A 193 -14.22 -18.94 -7.46
CA SER A 193 -15.60 -18.54 -7.17
C SER A 193 -16.41 -19.56 -6.36
N GLN A 194 -15.99 -20.84 -6.35
CA GLN A 194 -16.68 -21.92 -5.65
C GLN A 194 -16.17 -22.10 -4.22
N ASN A 195 -14.87 -21.87 -3.99
CA ASN A 195 -14.23 -22.19 -2.71
C ASN A 195 -13.81 -20.97 -1.87
N TYR A 196 -13.86 -19.73 -2.39
CA TYR A 196 -13.29 -18.55 -1.70
C TYR A 196 -13.83 -18.34 -0.28
N LYS A 197 -15.08 -18.73 0.01
CA LYS A 197 -15.69 -18.58 1.35
C LYS A 197 -15.06 -19.47 2.43
N THR A 198 -14.31 -20.50 2.03
CA THR A 198 -13.60 -21.40 2.96
C THR A 198 -12.29 -20.80 3.48
N TYR A 199 -11.75 -19.82 2.75
CA TYR A 199 -10.50 -19.14 3.09
C TYR A 199 -10.74 -18.13 4.21
N LYS A 200 -9.96 -18.24 5.28
CA LYS A 200 -9.99 -17.33 6.44
C LYS A 200 -8.58 -17.00 6.86
N ASN A 201 -8.40 -15.79 7.37
CA ASN A 201 -7.13 -15.32 7.93
C ASN A 201 -5.93 -15.55 6.98
N ILE A 202 -6.07 -15.11 5.73
CA ILE A 202 -5.18 -15.47 4.62
C ILE A 202 -4.05 -14.47 4.37
N HIS A 203 -3.79 -13.56 5.29
CA HIS A 203 -2.67 -12.65 5.12
C HIS A 203 -1.36 -13.41 5.34
N TYR A 204 -0.39 -13.21 4.45
CA TYR A 204 0.93 -13.87 4.45
C TYR A 204 1.76 -13.64 5.72
N LEU A 205 1.76 -12.43 6.30
CA LEU A 205 2.41 -12.12 7.60
C LEU A 205 1.49 -12.08 8.84
N ARG A 206 0.29 -11.49 8.74
CA ARG A 206 -0.60 -11.20 9.88
C ARG A 206 -1.99 -11.74 9.61
N ALA A 207 -2.17 -13.04 9.81
CA ALA A 207 -3.34 -13.81 9.38
C ALA A 207 -4.68 -13.07 9.56
N GLU A 208 -4.91 -12.50 10.75
CA GLU A 208 -6.12 -11.76 11.14
C GLU A 208 -6.43 -10.49 10.34
N ALA A 209 -5.42 -9.90 9.68
CA ALA A 209 -5.62 -8.71 8.86
C ALA A 209 -6.53 -9.02 7.66
N TRP A 210 -6.48 -10.25 7.12
CA TRP A 210 -7.28 -10.68 5.97
C TRP A 210 -8.26 -11.78 6.36
N PRO A 211 -9.35 -11.41 7.06
CA PRO A 211 -10.22 -12.36 7.73
C PRO A 211 -11.07 -13.20 6.77
N ALA A 212 -11.41 -12.66 5.60
CA ALA A 212 -12.28 -13.31 4.63
C ALA A 212 -12.12 -12.72 3.22
N LEU A 213 -12.51 -13.53 2.23
CA LEU A 213 -12.69 -13.10 0.84
C LEU A 213 -14.16 -12.86 0.53
N GLU A 214 -14.43 -11.89 -0.34
CA GLU A 214 -15.73 -11.66 -0.98
C GLU A 214 -15.54 -11.47 -2.48
N ILE A 215 -16.57 -11.82 -3.26
CA ILE A 215 -16.59 -11.59 -4.70
C ILE A 215 -17.37 -10.30 -5.03
N GLN A 216 -16.73 -9.40 -5.76
CA GLN A 216 -17.37 -8.26 -6.41
C GLN A 216 -17.62 -8.61 -7.87
N VAL A 217 -18.87 -8.58 -8.32
CA VAL A 217 -19.30 -9.10 -9.63
C VAL A 217 -19.37 -8.04 -10.73
N LYS A 218 -19.17 -6.76 -10.40
CA LYS A 218 -19.26 -5.64 -11.34
C LYS A 218 -18.04 -5.44 -12.23
N ALA A 219 -16.94 -6.14 -11.94
CA ALA A 219 -15.69 -6.04 -12.68
C ALA A 219 -14.94 -7.37 -12.65
N THR A 220 -14.15 -7.61 -13.68
CA THR A 220 -13.32 -8.80 -13.90
C THR A 220 -11.88 -8.43 -14.27
N THR A 221 -11.61 -7.15 -14.50
CA THR A 221 -10.28 -6.59 -14.81
C THR A 221 -9.97 -5.38 -13.93
N ILE A 222 -8.71 -4.94 -13.92
CA ILE A 222 -8.33 -3.72 -13.20
C ILE A 222 -8.97 -2.49 -13.85
N GLN A 223 -9.03 -2.42 -15.17
CA GLN A 223 -9.63 -1.30 -15.92
C GLN A 223 -11.10 -1.10 -15.54
N GLU A 224 -11.86 -2.19 -15.46
CA GLU A 224 -13.24 -2.14 -14.97
C GLU A 224 -13.32 -1.75 -13.49
N ALA A 225 -12.40 -2.25 -12.66
CA ALA A 225 -12.37 -1.95 -11.23
C ALA A 225 -12.12 -0.46 -10.94
N LEU A 226 -11.38 0.25 -11.79
CA LEU A 226 -11.13 1.71 -11.65
C LEU A 226 -12.41 2.55 -11.76
N HIS A 227 -13.49 2.00 -12.32
CA HIS A 227 -14.79 2.67 -12.41
C HIS A 227 -15.72 2.36 -11.23
N LEU A 228 -15.31 1.48 -10.32
CA LEU A 228 -16.09 1.14 -9.13
C LEU A 228 -16.01 2.23 -8.06
N LYS A 229 -17.05 2.27 -7.23
CA LYS A 229 -17.17 3.23 -6.13
C LYS A 229 -16.85 2.55 -4.80
N THR A 230 -16.58 3.36 -3.77
CA THR A 230 -16.40 2.86 -2.40
C THR A 230 -17.59 2.02 -1.92
N SER A 231 -18.82 2.31 -2.38
CA SER A 231 -20.01 1.51 -2.04
C SER A 231 -19.96 0.07 -2.55
N ASP A 232 -19.15 -0.20 -3.57
CA ASP A 232 -18.94 -1.56 -4.12
C ASP A 232 -17.95 -2.39 -3.27
N PHE A 233 -17.24 -1.72 -2.36
CA PHE A 233 -16.28 -2.30 -1.41
C PHE A 233 -16.55 -1.75 -0.01
N PRO A 234 -17.66 -2.14 0.63
CA PRO A 234 -18.09 -1.56 1.90
C PRO A 234 -17.04 -1.79 2.99
N LEU A 235 -16.39 -0.71 3.44
CA LEU A 235 -15.45 -0.73 4.55
C LEU A 235 -16.16 -0.34 5.86
N PRO A 236 -15.93 -1.07 6.98
CA PRO A 236 -16.54 -0.77 8.27
C PRO A 236 -15.82 0.40 8.96
N ILE A 237 -15.93 1.60 8.38
CA ILE A 237 -15.36 2.86 8.88
C ILE A 237 -16.47 3.81 9.28
N THR A 238 -16.52 4.20 10.56
CA THR A 238 -17.41 5.26 11.03
C THR A 238 -16.62 6.54 11.36
N SER A 239 -17.31 7.68 11.40
CA SER A 239 -16.74 8.94 11.88
C SER A 239 -16.25 8.83 13.34
N TRP A 240 -16.86 7.96 14.15
CA TRP A 240 -16.42 7.74 15.52
C TRP A 240 -15.10 6.95 15.57
N ASP A 241 -14.94 5.94 14.71
CA ASP A 241 -13.69 5.19 14.61
C ASP A 241 -12.52 6.11 14.26
N LEU A 242 -12.70 6.98 13.25
CA LEU A 242 -11.69 7.96 12.84
C LEU A 242 -11.38 8.98 13.94
N LYS A 243 -12.40 9.52 14.62
CA LYS A 243 -12.19 10.43 15.76
C LYS A 243 -11.40 9.76 16.88
N LYS A 244 -11.74 8.50 17.19
CA LYS A 244 -11.07 7.72 18.23
C LYS A 244 -9.62 7.38 17.84
N SER A 245 -9.37 6.98 16.60
CA SER A 245 -8.01 6.67 16.12
C SER A 245 -7.12 7.91 16.07
N ASN A 246 -7.70 9.07 15.74
CA ASN A 246 -6.96 10.32 15.57
C ASN A 246 -6.79 11.10 16.88
N SER A 247 -7.29 10.58 18.00
CA SER A 247 -7.10 11.19 19.32
C SER A 247 -5.71 10.87 19.89
N ILE A 248 -4.85 11.89 19.94
CA ILE A 248 -3.52 11.81 20.54
C ILE A 248 -3.59 11.42 22.03
N TRP A 249 -4.58 11.93 22.76
CA TRP A 249 -4.75 11.62 24.19
C TRP A 249 -5.08 10.14 24.42
N LEU A 250 -5.98 9.57 23.62
CA LEU A 250 -6.30 8.15 23.71
C LEU A 250 -5.09 7.29 23.32
N SER A 251 -4.31 7.72 22.33
CA SER A 251 -3.06 7.04 21.92
C SER A 251 -2.04 7.02 23.07
N ARG A 252 -1.81 8.17 23.71
CA ARG A 252 -0.90 8.29 24.87
C ARG A 252 -1.37 7.46 26.06
N PHE A 253 -2.66 7.51 26.38
CA PHE A 253 -3.23 6.74 27.49
C PHE A 253 -3.05 5.23 27.28
N LYS A 254 -3.33 4.72 26.07
CA LYS A 254 -3.10 3.31 25.72
C LYS A 254 -1.64 2.91 25.87
N LYS A 255 -0.70 3.75 25.43
CA LYS A 255 0.75 3.49 25.55
C LYS A 255 1.20 3.44 27.02
N ALA A 256 0.68 4.33 27.86
CA ALA A 256 0.96 4.30 29.31
C ALA A 256 0.43 3.01 29.95
N LEU A 257 -0.82 2.64 29.61
CA LEU A 257 -1.42 1.41 30.12
C LEU A 257 -0.64 0.15 29.70
N SER A 258 -0.19 0.07 28.44
CA SER A 258 0.57 -1.09 27.96
C SER A 258 1.92 -1.26 28.67
N LEU A 259 2.56 -0.16 29.06
CA LEU A 259 3.81 -0.19 29.82
C LEU A 259 3.59 -0.71 31.25
N ILE A 260 2.47 -0.34 31.87
CA ILE A 260 2.09 -0.83 33.21
C ILE A 260 1.74 -2.33 33.17
N THR A 261 1.11 -2.81 32.10
CA THR A 261 0.75 -4.23 31.97
C THR A 261 1.93 -5.11 31.55
N ALA A 262 2.96 -4.56 30.89
CA ALA A 262 4.15 -5.30 30.49
C ALA A 262 5.20 -5.44 31.61
N THR A 263 4.99 -4.77 32.74
CA THR A 263 5.86 -4.82 33.94
C THR A 263 5.28 -5.70 35.06
N LYS A 264 4.24 -6.50 34.76
CA LYS A 264 3.71 -7.58 35.59
C LYS A 264 3.89 -8.91 34.87
#